data_AF-A0A7S0C0N2-F1
#
_entry.id   AF-A0A7S0C0N2-F1
#
_cell.length_a   1.000
_cell.length_b   1.000
_cell.length_c   1.000
_cell.angle_alpha   90.00
_cell.angle_beta   90.00
_cell.angle_gamma   90.00
#
_symmetry.space_group_name_H-M   'P 1'
#
loop_
_entity.id
_entity.type
_entity.pdbx_description
1 polymer ?
#
loop_
_entity_poly.entity_id
_entity_poly.type
_entity_poly.pdbx_seq_one_letter_code
_entity_poly.pdbx_strand_id
1 'polypeptide(L)'
;MINTCDESIATWATEGDMFVIKDYDAFENKVIPQYFDHNKYSSFARQLNFYGFRKITNETVRRADFDPSTAKWIKFHNKNFVRGRPELLSAIKRTTRANTLLPGQQNELSQIKHDVDRLQFDVDCMKSSFESKFEQLSRNLKKQMKSVE
;
A
#
# COMPACT_ATOMS: atom_id res chain seq x y z
N MET A 1 1.90 12.48 -22.03
CA MET A 1 0.96 13.01 -21.02
C MET A 1 1.48 14.27 -20.36
N ILE A 2 2.36 14.22 -19.35
CA ILE A 2 2.73 15.45 -18.60
C ILE A 2 3.47 16.49 -19.46
N ASN A 3 4.37 16.06 -20.36
CA ASN A 3 5.08 16.98 -21.28
C ASN A 3 4.18 17.72 -22.27
N THR A 4 2.97 17.23 -22.50
CA THR A 4 2.05 17.69 -23.54
C THR A 4 0.73 18.21 -22.95
N CYS A 5 0.63 18.26 -21.62
CA CYS A 5 -0.54 18.73 -20.91
C CYS A 5 -0.51 20.25 -20.79
N ASP A 6 -1.68 20.87 -20.72
CA ASP A 6 -1.82 22.29 -20.34
C ASP A 6 -1.23 22.51 -18.93
N GLU A 7 -0.34 23.49 -18.81
CA GLU A 7 0.36 23.83 -17.57
C GLU A 7 -0.57 24.29 -16.45
N SER A 8 -1.78 24.75 -16.79
CA SER A 8 -2.84 25.08 -15.83
C SER A 8 -3.50 23.84 -15.23
N ILE A 9 -3.47 22.70 -15.93
CA ILE A 9 -4.07 21.44 -15.50
C ILE A 9 -3.04 20.57 -14.78
N ALA A 10 -1.93 20.25 -15.45
CA ALA A 10 -0.84 19.47 -14.89
C ALA A 10 0.49 19.82 -15.53
N THR A 11 1.54 19.88 -14.72
CA THR A 11 2.90 20.25 -15.16
C THR A 11 3.95 19.45 -14.40
N TRP A 12 5.17 19.45 -14.91
CA TRP A 12 6.34 19.13 -14.10
C TRP A 12 6.57 20.23 -13.05
N ALA A 13 7.12 19.84 -11.90
CA ALA A 13 7.74 20.82 -11.02
C ALA A 13 9.00 21.42 -11.66
N THR A 14 9.47 22.53 -11.12
CA THR A 14 10.63 23.28 -11.60
C THR A 14 11.86 22.39 -11.78
N GLU A 15 12.11 21.50 -10.82
CA GLU A 15 13.25 20.58 -10.82
C GLU A 15 13.05 19.36 -11.72
N GLY A 16 11.82 19.10 -12.18
CA GLY A 16 11.49 17.96 -13.06
C GLY A 16 11.53 16.58 -12.38
N ASP A 17 11.68 16.51 -11.07
CA ASP A 17 11.72 15.30 -10.25
C ASP A 17 10.33 14.81 -9.79
N MET A 18 9.33 15.67 -9.95
CA MET A 18 7.94 15.41 -9.62
C MET A 18 7.03 16.05 -10.66
N PHE A 19 5.81 15.53 -10.74
CA PHE A 19 4.74 16.19 -11.49
C PHE A 19 3.62 16.63 -10.55
N VAL A 20 2.93 17.67 -10.98
CA VAL A 20 1.96 18.42 -10.19
C VAL A 20 0.66 18.47 -10.97
N ILE A 21 -0.43 18.07 -10.32
CA ILE A 21 -1.80 18.24 -10.83
C ILE A 21 -2.39 19.44 -10.09
N LYS A 22 -2.70 20.49 -10.86
CA LYS A 22 -3.22 21.76 -10.35
C LYS A 22 -4.75 21.79 -10.40
N ASP A 23 -5.33 21.32 -11.51
CA ASP A 23 -6.78 21.18 -11.69
C ASP A 23 -7.16 19.70 -11.76
N TYR A 24 -7.75 19.22 -10.65
CA TYR A 24 -8.17 17.84 -10.51
C TYR A 24 -9.29 17.46 -11.50
N ASP A 25 -10.30 18.33 -11.65
CA ASP A 25 -11.50 18.02 -12.44
C ASP A 25 -11.19 18.08 -13.94
N ALA A 26 -10.39 19.06 -14.36
CA ALA A 26 -9.93 19.12 -15.75
C ALA A 26 -8.98 17.97 -16.09
N PHE A 27 -8.11 17.56 -15.16
CA PHE A 27 -7.25 16.41 -15.38
C PHE A 27 -8.06 15.12 -15.56
N GLU A 28 -9.04 14.89 -14.68
CA GLU A 28 -9.90 13.71 -14.72
C GLU A 28 -10.72 13.64 -16.03
N ASN A 29 -11.33 14.75 -16.44
CA ASN A 29 -12.27 14.74 -17.56
C ASN A 29 -11.62 15.00 -18.94
N LYS A 30 -10.50 15.72 -19.00
CA LYS A 30 -9.87 16.10 -20.28
C LYS A 30 -8.58 15.34 -20.55
N VAL A 31 -7.76 15.07 -19.54
CA VAL A 31 -6.41 14.51 -19.74
C VAL A 31 -6.43 12.99 -19.69
N ILE A 32 -6.98 12.38 -18.63
CA ILE A 32 -6.97 10.91 -18.47
C ILE A 32 -7.57 10.18 -19.68
N PRO A 33 -8.74 10.58 -20.24
CA PRO A 33 -9.36 9.87 -21.36
C PRO A 33 -8.55 9.87 -22.66
N GLN A 34 -7.56 10.76 -22.79
CA GLN A 34 -6.68 10.80 -23.96
C GLN A 34 -5.60 9.72 -23.92
N TYR A 35 -5.29 9.17 -22.73
CA TYR A 35 -4.19 8.22 -22.53
C TYR A 35 -4.65 6.87 -21.94
N PHE A 36 -5.87 6.80 -21.39
CA PHE A 36 -6.42 5.62 -20.73
C PHE A 36 -7.89 5.42 -21.13
N ASP A 37 -8.35 4.16 -21.12
CA ASP A 37 -9.74 3.78 -21.46
C ASP A 37 -10.76 4.09 -20.33
N HIS A 38 -10.42 5.00 -19.42
CA HIS A 38 -11.28 5.47 -18.34
C HIS A 38 -11.01 6.93 -18.09
N ASN A 39 -11.95 7.65 -17.47
CA ASN A 39 -11.70 9.01 -17.01
C ASN A 39 -11.36 9.08 -15.52
N LYS A 40 -11.47 7.99 -14.75
CA LYS A 40 -11.40 8.05 -13.28
C LYS A 40 -9.99 8.33 -12.75
N TYR A 41 -9.87 9.39 -11.96
CA TYR A 41 -8.62 9.74 -11.27
C TYR A 41 -8.17 8.63 -10.30
N SER A 42 -9.11 8.01 -9.58
CA SER A 42 -8.80 6.92 -8.64
C SER A 42 -8.07 5.76 -9.31
N SER A 43 -8.44 5.42 -10.55
CA SER A 43 -7.76 4.40 -11.35
C SER A 43 -6.35 4.84 -11.74
N PHE A 44 -6.18 6.09 -12.15
CA PHE A 44 -4.87 6.68 -12.43
C PHE A 44 -3.96 6.68 -11.19
N ALA A 45 -4.46 7.16 -10.05
CA ALA A 45 -3.73 7.17 -8.78
C ALA A 45 -3.36 5.75 -8.33
N ARG A 46 -4.23 4.75 -8.58
CA ARG A 46 -3.90 3.35 -8.31
C ARG A 46 -2.76 2.84 -9.17
N GLN A 47 -2.72 3.20 -10.45
CA GLN A 47 -1.59 2.86 -11.32
C GLN A 47 -0.29 3.49 -10.79
N LEU A 48 -0.31 4.77 -10.42
CA LEU A 48 0.83 5.44 -9.79
C LEU A 48 1.32 4.68 -8.55
N ASN A 49 0.42 4.25 -7.68
CA ASN A 49 0.76 3.46 -6.50
C ASN A 49 1.43 2.13 -6.87
N PHE A 50 0.94 1.43 -7.90
CA PHE A 50 1.58 0.19 -8.38
C PHE A 50 2.98 0.42 -8.92
N TYR A 51 3.28 1.59 -9.46
CA TYR A 51 4.62 1.94 -9.94
C TYR A 51 5.47 2.66 -8.89
N GLY A 52 5.05 2.64 -7.62
CA GLY A 52 5.84 3.14 -6.49
C GLY A 52 5.89 4.66 -6.38
N PHE A 53 5.03 5.39 -7.08
CA PHE A 53 4.89 6.83 -6.88
C PHE A 53 4.34 7.13 -5.49
N ARG A 54 4.78 8.25 -4.92
CA ARG A 54 4.30 8.75 -3.62
C ARG A 54 3.63 10.10 -3.82
N LYS A 55 2.46 10.27 -3.20
CA LYS A 55 1.82 11.58 -3.09
C LYS A 55 2.57 12.40 -2.05
N ILE A 56 3.03 13.59 -2.43
CA ILE A 56 3.66 14.55 -1.51
C ILE A 56 2.57 15.47 -0.97
N THR A 57 2.43 15.52 0.35
CA THR A 57 1.48 16.39 1.04
C THR A 57 2.17 17.68 1.47
N ASN A 58 1.50 18.82 1.30
CA ASN A 58 2.04 20.15 1.58
C ASN A 58 2.41 20.40 3.05
N GLU A 59 2.00 19.52 3.98
CA GLU A 59 2.42 19.55 5.39
C GLU A 59 3.95 19.38 5.56
N THR A 60 4.63 18.80 4.57
CA THR A 60 6.09 18.65 4.55
C THR A 60 6.83 19.91 4.10
N VAL A 61 6.13 20.92 3.57
CA VAL A 61 6.71 22.21 3.17
C VAL A 61 6.76 23.09 4.43
N ARG A 62 7.94 23.63 4.75
CA ARG A 62 8.13 24.49 5.94
C ARG A 62 7.09 25.63 5.91
N ARG A 63 6.50 25.96 7.06
CA ARG A 63 5.43 26.98 7.18
C ARG A 63 5.75 28.34 6.52
N ALA A 64 7.03 28.67 6.33
CA ALA A 64 7.48 29.90 5.68
C ALA A 64 7.28 29.92 4.15
N ASP A 65 7.24 28.77 3.48
CA ASP A 65 7.08 28.65 2.02
C ASP A 65 5.65 28.23 1.62
N PHE A 66 4.71 28.36 2.55
CA PHE A 66 3.31 27.97 2.34
C PHE A 66 2.59 29.04 1.52
N ASP A 67 2.42 28.77 0.23
CA ASP A 67 1.53 29.54 -0.63
C ASP A 67 0.13 28.89 -0.64
N PRO A 68 -0.92 29.57 -0.12
CA PRO A 68 -2.30 29.09 -0.16
C PRO A 68 -2.79 28.74 -1.56
N SER A 69 -2.26 29.39 -2.60
CA SER A 69 -2.62 29.16 -3.99
C SER A 69 -2.19 27.77 -4.49
N THR A 70 -1.10 27.24 -3.92
CA THR A 70 -0.52 25.93 -4.29
C THR A 70 -0.91 24.81 -3.31
N ALA A 71 -1.57 25.16 -2.20
CA ALA A 71 -1.96 24.23 -1.16
C ALA A 71 -2.93 23.13 -1.65
N LYS A 72 -3.70 23.40 -2.72
CA LYS A 72 -4.64 22.45 -3.34
C LYS A 72 -3.97 21.48 -4.32
N TRP A 73 -2.75 21.76 -4.77
CA TRP A 73 -2.10 20.97 -5.81
C TRP A 73 -1.67 19.60 -5.30
N ILE A 74 -1.85 18.59 -6.15
CA ILE A 74 -1.46 17.22 -5.87
C ILE A 74 -0.12 16.94 -6.54
N LYS A 75 0.89 16.60 -5.74
CA LYS A 75 2.25 16.35 -6.22
C LYS A 75 2.56 14.86 -6.13
N PHE A 76 3.16 14.30 -7.17
CA PHE A 76 3.60 12.91 -7.20
C PHE A 76 5.07 12.82 -7.53
N HIS A 77 5.79 12.05 -6.72
CA HIS A 77 7.23 11.85 -6.85
C HIS A 77 7.55 10.35 -7.06
N ASN A 78 8.55 10.08 -7.89
CA ASN A 78 9.28 8.81 -7.93
C ASN A 78 10.74 9.10 -8.32
N LYS A 79 11.70 8.55 -7.58
CA LYS A 79 13.15 8.77 -7.80
C LYS A 79 13.63 8.49 -9.22
N ASN A 80 12.96 7.58 -9.92
CA ASN A 80 13.32 7.13 -11.26
C ASN A 80 12.42 7.77 -12.35
N PHE A 81 11.54 8.69 -11.97
CA PHE A 81 10.64 9.41 -12.89
C PHE A 81 11.06 10.88 -12.97
N VAL A 82 12.01 11.19 -13.85
CA VAL A 82 12.61 12.52 -13.98
C VAL A 82 12.43 13.04 -15.40
N ARG A 83 12.05 14.32 -15.54
CA ARG A 83 11.87 14.99 -16.83
C ARG A 83 13.16 14.94 -17.65
N GLY A 84 13.05 14.53 -18.92
CA GLY A 84 14.20 14.44 -19.83
C GLY A 84 15.13 13.25 -19.58
N ARG A 85 14.79 12.36 -18.63
CA ARG A 85 15.58 11.18 -18.27
C ARG A 85 14.78 9.87 -18.44
N PRO A 86 14.35 9.53 -19.67
CA PRO A 86 13.54 8.35 -19.92
C PRO A 86 14.26 7.03 -19.61
N GLU A 87 15.60 7.02 -19.58
CA GLU A 87 16.41 5.84 -19.26
C GLU A 87 16.12 5.28 -17.86
N LEU A 88 15.76 6.16 -16.92
CA LEU A 88 15.45 5.78 -15.54
C LEU A 88 14.11 5.05 -15.42
N LEU A 89 13.22 5.17 -16.40
CA LEU A 89 11.90 4.52 -16.39
C LEU A 89 12.02 2.98 -16.36
N SER A 90 13.11 2.43 -16.89
CA SER A 90 13.40 0.98 -16.84
C SER A 90 13.50 0.44 -15.40
N ALA A 91 13.88 1.29 -14.44
CA ALA A 91 13.97 0.95 -13.03
C ALA A 91 12.62 1.09 -12.29
N ILE A 92 11.58 1.63 -12.94
CA ILE A 92 10.23 1.70 -12.39
C ILE A 92 9.50 0.39 -12.71
N LYS A 93 9.47 -0.52 -11.73
CA LYS A 93 8.79 -1.80 -11.85
C LYS A 93 7.43 -1.76 -11.18
N ARG A 94 6.46 -2.45 -11.78
CA ARG A 94 5.12 -2.61 -11.21
C ARG A 94 5.16 -3.56 -10.01
N THR A 95 4.75 -3.06 -8.86
CA THR A 95 4.50 -3.87 -7.65
C THR A 95 3.14 -4.54 -7.77
N THR A 96 3.17 -5.82 -8.12
CA THR A 96 2.01 -6.73 -8.04
C THR A 96 2.15 -7.60 -6.80
N ARG A 97 1.09 -8.33 -6.40
CA ARG A 97 1.19 -9.28 -5.28
C ARG A 97 2.30 -10.33 -5.47
N ALA A 98 2.66 -10.64 -6.72
CA ALA A 98 3.78 -11.52 -7.06
C ALA A 98 5.16 -10.85 -6.92
N ASN A 99 5.24 -9.51 -7.06
CA ASN A 99 6.47 -8.72 -6.99
C ASN A 99 6.69 -8.03 -5.64
N THR A 100 5.86 -8.27 -4.61
CA THR A 100 6.02 -7.70 -3.25
C THR A 100 7.28 -8.17 -2.53
N LEU A 101 8.07 -9.05 -3.14
CA LEU A 101 9.26 -9.62 -2.51
C LEU A 101 10.51 -8.88 -2.98
N LEU A 102 10.79 -7.76 -2.32
CA LEU A 102 12.16 -7.27 -2.23
C LEU A 102 12.97 -8.30 -1.40
N PRO A 103 14.22 -8.63 -1.76
CA PRO A 103 15.01 -9.66 -1.06
C PRO A 103 15.10 -9.46 0.46
N GLY A 104 15.08 -8.21 0.93
CA GLY A 104 15.10 -7.88 2.37
C GLY A 104 13.79 -8.15 3.12
N GLN A 105 12.63 -8.07 2.44
CA GLN A 105 11.32 -8.34 3.07
C GLN A 105 10.92 -9.83 2.99
N GLN A 106 11.58 -10.64 2.16
CA GLN A 106 11.36 -12.10 2.12
C GLN A 106 11.75 -12.77 3.44
N ASN A 107 12.86 -12.33 4.05
CA ASN A 107 13.36 -12.93 5.29
C ASN A 107 12.37 -12.67 6.45
N GLU A 108 11.92 -11.42 6.63
CA GLU A 108 10.94 -11.08 7.66
C GLU A 108 9.60 -11.81 7.44
N LEU A 109 9.10 -11.88 6.21
CA LEU A 109 7.87 -12.61 5.91
C LEU A 109 8.01 -14.12 6.09
N SER A 110 9.17 -14.70 5.77
CA SER A 110 9.46 -16.12 6.01
C SER A 110 9.52 -16.44 7.50
N GLN A 111 10.09 -15.53 8.29
CA GLN A 111 10.19 -15.67 9.74
C GLN A 111 8.82 -15.51 10.40
N ILE A 112 8.04 -14.50 10.01
CA ILE A 112 6.67 -14.31 10.48
C ILE A 112 5.79 -15.51 10.11
N LYS A 113 5.94 -16.07 8.90
CA LYS A 113 5.20 -17.27 8.49
C LYS A 113 5.56 -18.46 9.39
N HIS A 114 6.85 -18.66 9.66
CA HIS A 114 7.31 -19.74 10.53
C HIS A 114 6.81 -19.57 11.98
N ASP A 115 6.80 -18.34 12.47
CA ASP A 115 6.28 -18.01 13.81
C ASP A 115 4.76 -18.22 13.89
N VAL A 116 4.00 -17.88 12.84
CA VAL A 116 2.56 -18.16 12.74
C VAL A 116 2.29 -19.66 12.71
N ASP A 117 3.05 -20.42 11.92
CA ASP A 117 2.90 -21.90 11.86
C ASP A 117 3.20 -22.53 13.22
N ARG A 118 4.22 -22.03 13.94
CA ARG A 118 4.55 -22.48 15.30
C ARG A 118 3.46 -22.14 16.32
N LEU A 119 2.95 -20.90 16.29
CA LEU A 119 1.87 -20.49 17.18
C LEU A 119 0.59 -21.27 16.92
N GLN A 120 0.30 -21.59 15.65
CA GLN A 120 -0.84 -22.43 15.28
C GLN A 120 -0.70 -23.82 15.88
N PHE A 121 0.50 -24.42 15.78
CA PHE A 121 0.81 -25.71 16.41
C PHE A 121 0.66 -25.67 17.93
N ASP A 122 1.17 -24.63 18.59
CA ASP A 122 1.04 -24.47 20.05
C ASP A 122 -0.44 -24.34 20.47
N VAL A 123 -1.25 -23.59 19.71
CA VAL A 123 -2.70 -23.46 19.94
C VAL A 123 -3.41 -24.80 19.78
N ASP A 124 -3.09 -25.57 18.75
CA ASP A 124 -3.68 -26.89 18.52
C ASP A 124 -3.29 -27.86 19.65
N CYS A 125 -2.03 -27.85 20.08
CA CYS A 125 -1.55 -28.64 21.21
C CYS A 125 -2.27 -28.27 22.52
N MET A 126 -2.40 -26.97 22.80
CA MET A 126 -3.13 -26.49 23.97
C MET A 126 -4.60 -26.91 23.92
N LYS A 127 -5.23 -26.82 22.76
CA LYS A 127 -6.62 -27.25 22.55
C LYS A 127 -6.81 -28.73 22.87
N SER A 128 -5.95 -29.60 22.34
CA SER A 128 -6.00 -31.04 22.65
C SER A 128 -5.76 -31.33 24.13
N SER A 129 -4.84 -30.62 24.78
CA SER A 129 -4.64 -30.77 26.24
C SER A 129 -5.86 -30.32 27.03
N PHE A 130 -6.55 -29.27 26.59
CA PHE A 130 -7.75 -28.77 27.24
C PHE A 130 -8.91 -29.77 27.10
N GLU A 131 -9.12 -30.31 25.90
CA GLU A 131 -10.13 -31.36 25.64
C GLU A 131 -9.90 -32.59 26.54
N SER A 132 -8.65 -33.07 26.65
CA SER A 132 -8.32 -34.21 27.50
C SER A 132 -8.61 -33.95 28.99
N LYS A 133 -8.24 -32.77 29.49
CA LYS A 133 -8.54 -32.36 30.89
C LYS A 133 -10.04 -32.22 31.11
N PHE A 134 -10.77 -31.65 30.16
CA PHE A 134 -12.21 -31.50 30.24
C PHE A 134 -12.93 -32.85 30.29
N GLU A 135 -12.49 -33.83 29.50
CA GLU A 135 -13.02 -35.19 29.56
C GLU A 135 -12.71 -35.88 30.90
N GLN A 136 -11.50 -35.71 31.45
CA GLN A 136 -11.17 -36.26 32.75
C GLN A 136 -12.05 -35.66 33.86
N LEU A 137 -12.25 -34.33 33.85
CA LEU A 137 -13.13 -33.67 34.80
C LEU A 137 -14.57 -34.21 34.70
N SER A 138 -15.08 -34.31 33.47
CA SER A 138 -16.41 -34.85 33.18
C SER A 138 -16.55 -36.30 33.67
N ARG A 139 -15.52 -37.13 33.50
CA ARG A 139 -15.49 -38.52 33.99
C ARG A 139 -15.49 -38.58 35.52
N ASN A 140 -14.72 -37.72 36.18
CA ASN A 140 -14.62 -37.67 37.64
C ASN A 140 -15.94 -37.20 38.27
N LEU A 141 -16.58 -36.18 37.69
CA LEU A 141 -17.90 -35.70 38.14
C LEU A 141 -18.97 -36.80 38.02
N LYS A 142 -19.02 -37.50 36.87
CA LYS A 142 -19.94 -38.63 36.68
C LYS A 142 -19.69 -39.77 37.68
N LYS A 143 -18.43 -40.03 38.04
CA LYS A 143 -18.08 -41.03 39.07
C LYS A 143 -18.54 -40.60 40.46
N GLN A 144 -18.39 -39.33 40.82
CA GLN A 144 -18.85 -38.84 42.12
C GLN A 144 -20.37 -38.89 42.25
N MET A 145 -21.12 -38.55 41.20
CA MET A 145 -22.58 -38.63 41.22
C MET A 145 -23.11 -40.06 41.41
N LYS A 146 -22.42 -41.07 40.86
CA LYS A 146 -22.78 -42.50 41.04
C LYS A 146 -22.43 -43.08 42.40
N SER A 147 -21.59 -42.41 43.20
CA SER A 147 -21.13 -42.91 44.49
C SER A 147 -21.93 -42.34 45.67
N VAL A 148 -22.93 -41.52 45.39
CA VAL A 148 -23.81 -40.84 46.38
C VAL A 148 -25.23 -41.44 46.38
N GLU A 149 -25.55 -42.34 45.44
CA GLU A 149 -26.73 -43.23 45.45
C GLU A 149 -26.39 -44.58 46.10
#